data_AF-A0A7J5ZY12-F1
#
_entry.id   AF-A0A7J5ZY12-F1
#
_cell.length_a   1.000
_cell.length_b   1.000
_cell.length_c   1.000
_cell.angle_alpha   90.00
_cell.angle_beta   90.00
_cell.angle_gamma   90.00
#
_symmetry.space_group_name_H-M   'P 1'
#
loop_
_entity.id
_entity.type
_entity.pdbx_description
1 polymer ?
#
loop_
_entity_poly.entity_id
_entity_poly.type
_entity_poly.pdbx_seq_one_letter_code
_entity_poly.pdbx_strand_id
1 'polypeptide(L)' 'MKLNERSVVHYATCGVPPDKSGFLMKKSERSGTFHRRWCVLKANLLFLFEERGRREPVGLVVLE' A
#
# COMPACT_ATOMS: atom_id res chain seq x y z
N MET A 1 -9.53 -6.34 -14.48
CA MET A 1 -9.93 -4.98 -14.07
C MET A 1 -8.90 -3.98 -14.60
N LYS A 2 -9.30 -2.84 -15.18
CA LYS A 2 -8.37 -1.72 -15.45
C LYS A 2 -8.53 -0.66 -14.36
N LEU A 3 -7.49 -0.43 -13.56
CA LEU A 3 -7.45 0.60 -12.53
C LEU A 3 -6.88 1.90 -13.09
N ASN A 4 -7.47 3.04 -12.73
CA ASN A 4 -6.89 4.35 -13.02
C ASN A 4 -5.86 4.70 -11.94
N GLU A 5 -4.59 4.81 -12.33
CA GLU A 5 -3.48 5.10 -11.42
C GLU A 5 -3.72 6.34 -10.56
N ARG A 6 -4.21 7.44 -11.14
CA ARG A 6 -4.45 8.69 -10.39
C ARG A 6 -5.53 8.52 -9.33
N SER A 7 -6.60 7.81 -9.68
CA SER A 7 -7.69 7.52 -8.73
C SER A 7 -7.22 6.59 -7.60
N VAL A 8 -6.38 5.62 -7.91
CA VAL A 8 -5.81 4.68 -6.93
C VAL A 8 -4.88 5.38 -5.95
N VAL A 9 -3.97 6.23 -6.43
CA VAL A 9 -3.07 7.03 -5.58
C VAL A 9 -3.86 7.98 -4.69
N HIS A 10 -4.89 8.64 -5.24
CA HIS A 10 -5.78 9.48 -4.46
C HIS A 10 -6.49 8.67 -3.37
N TYR A 11 -7.06 7.51 -3.70
CA TYR A 11 -7.74 6.66 -2.71
C TYR A 11 -6.80 6.16 -1.61
N ALA A 12 -5.54 5.86 -1.95
CA ALA A 12 -4.51 5.45 -0.99
C ALA A 12 -4.26 6.51 0.10
N THR A 13 -4.40 7.79 -0.24
CA THR A 13 -4.00 8.92 0.62
C THR A 13 -5.14 9.84 1.06
N CYS A 14 -6.35 9.65 0.52
CA CYS A 14 -7.51 10.43 0.91
C CYS A 14 -7.85 10.21 2.39
N GLY A 15 -8.55 11.18 2.98
CA GLY A 15 -8.91 11.19 4.41
C GLY A 15 -9.90 10.11 4.85
N VAL A 16 -10.33 9.21 3.95
CA VAL A 16 -11.11 8.03 4.32
C VAL A 16 -10.25 7.16 5.26
N PRO A 17 -10.72 6.88 6.49
CA PRO A 17 -9.99 6.05 7.43
C PRO A 17 -9.69 4.66 6.85
N PRO A 18 -8.46 4.13 7.01
CA PRO A 18 -8.17 2.77 6.61
C PRO A 18 -8.75 1.75 7.60
N ASP A 19 -9.06 0.56 7.11
CA ASP A 19 -9.50 -0.56 7.95
C ASP A 19 -8.39 -0.95 8.93
N LYS A 20 -7.15 -0.98 8.43
CA LYS A 20 -5.93 -1.16 9.22
C LYS A 20 -4.77 -0.40 8.59
N SER A 21 -3.85 0.06 9.42
CA SER A 21 -2.56 0.56 8.96
C SER A 21 -1.46 0.25 9.96
N GLY A 22 -0.24 0.09 9.47
CA GLY A 22 0.89 -0.30 10.32
C GLY A 22 2.15 -0.64 9.54
N PHE A 23 3.26 -0.78 10.26
CA PHE A 23 4.48 -1.28 9.66
C PHE A 23 4.46 -2.79 9.55
N LEU A 24 4.78 -3.30 8.36
CA LEU A 24 5.00 -4.73 8.12
C LEU A 24 6.35 -4.93 7.42
N MET A 25 6.91 -6.13 7.57
CA MET A 25 8.10 -6.56 6.85
C MET A 25 7.68 -7.31 5.59
N LYS A 26 7.92 -6.72 4.42
CA LYS A 26 7.65 -7.36 3.12
C LYS A 26 8.89 -8.07 2.63
N LYS A 27 8.76 -9.36 2.35
CA LYS A 27 9.81 -10.14 1.66
C LYS A 27 9.92 -9.71 0.19
N SER A 28 11.15 -9.50 -0.26
CA SER A 28 11.51 -9.32 -1.66
C SER A 28 11.53 -10.69 -2.34
N GLU A 29 10.80 -10.86 -3.43
CA GLU A 29 10.79 -12.11 -4.19
C GLU A 29 12.10 -12.33 -4.94
N ARG A 30 12.77 -11.24 -5.36
CA ARG A 30 14.01 -11.30 -6.12
C ARG A 30 15.23 -11.63 -5.25
N SER A 31 15.32 -11.03 -4.07
CA SER A 31 16.51 -11.09 -3.20
C SER A 31 16.30 -11.87 -1.91
N GLY A 32 15.05 -12.22 -1.56
CA GLY A 32 14.72 -12.85 -0.27
C GLY A 32 14.83 -11.92 0.95
N THR A 33 15.34 -10.71 0.78
CA THR A 33 15.49 -9.70 1.85
C THR A 33 14.13 -9.17 2.31
N PHE A 34 14.02 -8.77 3.57
CA PHE A 34 12.82 -8.13 4.10
C PHE A 34 12.98 -6.61 4.14
N HIS A 35 11.97 -5.90 3.65
CA HIS A 35 11.92 -4.45 3.68
C HIS A 35 10.74 -4.01 4.55
N ARG A 36 11.02 -3.10 5.50
CA ARG A 36 9.98 -2.46 6.30
C ARG A 36 9.17 -1.51 5.40
N ARG A 37 7.85 -1.67 5.38
CA ARG A 37 6.92 -0.82 4.62
C ARG A 37 5.79 -0.34 5.53
N TRP A 38 5.33 0.88 5.31
CA TRP A 38 4.08 1.35 5.90
C TRP A 38 2.93 0.85 5.05
N CYS A 39 2.10 -0.01 5.62
CA CYS A 39 0.99 -0.65 4.94
C CYS A 39 -0.33 0.03 5.31
N VAL A 40 -1.17 0.29 4.32
CA VAL A 40 -2.51 0.86 4.49
C VAL A 40 -3.50 -0.07 3.79
N LEU A 41 -4.41 -0.66 4.56
CA LEU A 41 -5.49 -1.50 4.05
C LEU A 41 -6.77 -0.67 3.97
N LYS A 42 -7.35 -0.59 2.77
CA LYS A 42 -8.67 0.01 2.52
C LYS A 42 -9.49 -0.93 1.65
N ALA A 43 -10.63 -1.40 2.17
CA ALA A 43 -11.41 -2.48 1.59
C ALA A 43 -10.51 -3.69 1.28
N ASN A 44 -10.42 -4.08 0.01
CA ASN A 44 -9.58 -5.18 -0.45
C ASN A 44 -8.25 -4.72 -1.07
N LEU A 45 -7.85 -3.47 -0.87
CA LEU A 45 -6.63 -2.89 -1.43
C LEU A 45 -5.59 -2.66 -0.33
N LEU A 46 -4.43 -3.28 -0.48
CA LEU A 46 -3.28 -3.08 0.39
C LEU A 46 -2.24 -2.21 -0.30
N PHE A 47 -2.12 -0.97 0.17
CA PHE A 47 -1.13 -0.01 -0.30
C PHE A 47 0.16 -0.13 0.51
N LEU A 48 1.29 -0.14 -0.19
CA LEU A 48 2.62 -0.23 0.40
C LEU A 48 3.34 1.10 0.20
N PHE A 49 3.76 1.73 1.28
CA PHE A 49 4.55 2.96 1.27
C PHE A 49 5.93 2.69 1.84
N GLU A 50 6.91 3.52 1.46
CA GLU A 50 8.24 3.46 2.08
C GLU A 50 8.18 3.84 3.55
N GLU A 51 7.42 4.88 3.86
CA GLU A 51 7.29 5.47 5.19
C GLU A 51 5.87 6.02 5.38
N ARG A 52 5.50 6.28 6.63
CA ARG A 52 4.22 6.92 6.97
C ARG A 52 4.20 8.37 6.45
N GLY A 53 3.08 8.78 5.84
CA GLY A 53 2.89 10.15 5.36
C GLY A 53 3.39 10.40 3.93
N ARG A 54 3.97 9.40 3.25
CA ARG A 54 4.27 9.49 1.82
C ARG A 54 2.98 9.63 1.00
N ARG A 55 3.04 10.45 -0.06
CA ARG A 55 1.90 10.75 -0.94
C ARG A 55 1.61 9.66 -1.96
N GLU A 56 2.61 8.85 -2.29
CA GLU A 56 2.50 7.84 -3.33
C GLU A 56 2.93 6.48 -2.78
N PRO A 57 2.12 5.43 -3.00
CA PRO A 57 2.50 4.07 -2.65
C PRO A 57 3.54 3.56 -3.65
N VAL A 58 4.50 2.78 -3.15
CA VAL A 58 5.48 2.02 -3.95
C VAL A 58 4.91 0.71 -4.48
N GLY A 59 3.72 0.32 -4.04
CA GLY A 59 3.04 -0.86 -4.53
C GLY A 59 1.59 -0.94 -4.08
N LEU A 60 0.82 -1.70 -4.85
CA LEU A 60 -0.56 -2.06 -4.57
C LEU A 60 -0.69 -3.58 -4.67
N VAL A 61 -1.37 -4.18 -3.70
CA VAL A 61 -1.83 -5.57 -3.75
C VAL A 61 -3.35 -5.58 -3.64
N VAL A 62 -4.00 -6.26 -4.59
CA VAL A 62 -5.43 -6.57 -4.51
C VAL A 62 -5.58 -7.89 -3.76
N LEU A 63 -6.38 -7.89 -2.71
CA LEU A 63 -6.73 -9.08 -1.95
C LEU A 63 -8.01 -9.67 -2.57
N GLU A 64 -7.93 -10.91 -3.05
CA GLU A 64 -9.05 -11.71 -3.57
C GLU A 64 -9.28 -12.91 -2.66
#